data_AF-A0A2D4J6T3-F1
#
_entry.id   AF-A0A2D4J6T3-F1
#
_cell.length_a   1.000
_cell.length_b   1.000
_cell.length_c   1.000
_cell.angle_alpha   90.00
_cell.angle_beta   90.00
_cell.angle_gamma   90.00
#
_symmetry.space_group_name_H-M   'P 1'
#
loop_
_entity.id
_entity.type
_entity.pdbx_description
1 polymer ?
#
loop_
_entity_poly.entity_id
_entity_poly.type
_entity_poly.pdbx_seq_one_letter_code
_entity_poly.pdbx_strand_id
1 'polypeptide(L)'
;LGLRENIRVRRAGYAYRRAFQKFLQRYAILTPETWPLWKGDERQGVLHLLRSVNMDADQYQLDRTKIFIKAPESLFLLEEMRERKYDGYARAIQRAWRKHIARKKCVQMREEASDLLLNKKERRRNSINRNFVGDYIGMDDHPELRQFVGKRE
;
A
#
# COMPACT_ATOMS: atom_id res chain seq x y z
N LEU A 1 0.44 46.70 10.55
CA LEU A 1 1.04 45.33 10.54
C LEU A 1 1.90 45.19 9.28
N GLY A 2 3.22 45.28 9.40
CA GLY A 2 4.19 45.29 8.30
C GLY A 2 4.31 43.95 7.57
N LEU A 3 3.26 43.55 6.86
CA LEU A 3 3.19 42.27 6.14
C LEU A 3 4.31 42.17 5.08
N ARG A 4 4.61 43.29 4.41
CA ARG A 4 5.65 43.36 3.38
C ARG A 4 7.06 43.21 3.96
N GLU A 5 7.38 43.87 5.09
CA GLU A 5 8.62 43.62 5.84
C GLU A 5 8.73 42.16 6.28
N ASN A 6 7.66 41.56 6.81
CA ASN A 6 7.68 40.17 7.27
C ASN A 6 7.92 39.17 6.13
N ILE A 7 7.30 39.39 4.98
CA ILE A 7 7.55 38.59 3.77
C ILE A 7 8.98 38.81 3.27
N ARG A 8 9.49 40.05 3.30
CA ARG A 8 10.85 40.38 2.86
C ARG A 8 11.93 39.79 3.77
N VAL A 9 11.74 39.84 5.09
CA VAL A 9 12.62 39.23 6.10
C VAL A 9 12.59 37.70 6.00
N ARG A 10 11.42 37.10 5.73
CA ARG A 10 11.32 35.65 5.46
C ARG A 10 12.00 35.25 4.16
N ARG A 11 11.94 36.08 3.11
CA ARG A 11 12.66 35.85 1.84
C ARG A 11 14.18 36.04 1.95
N ALA A 12 14.64 36.93 2.84
CA ALA A 12 16.06 37.15 3.10
C ALA A 12 16.66 36.11 4.08
N GLY A 13 15.82 35.28 4.71
CA GLY A 13 16.23 34.26 5.66
C GLY A 13 15.77 32.86 5.26
N TYR A 14 15.67 31.97 6.24
CA TYR A 14 15.16 30.62 6.03
C TYR A 14 13.64 30.56 6.22
N ALA A 15 12.92 30.08 5.21
CA ALA A 15 11.48 29.85 5.28
C ALA A 15 11.10 28.75 6.29
N TYR A 16 11.97 27.75 6.46
CA TYR A 16 11.69 26.61 7.35
C TYR A 16 12.91 26.19 8.15
N ARG A 17 12.67 25.76 9.41
CA ARG A 17 13.70 25.34 10.36
C ARG A 17 13.17 24.20 11.24
N ARG A 18 13.90 23.10 11.35
CA ARG A 18 13.46 21.94 12.16
C ARG A 18 14.66 21.15 12.67
N ALA A 19 14.52 20.50 13.82
CA ALA A 19 15.49 19.52 14.30
C ALA A 19 15.58 18.32 13.33
N PHE A 20 16.77 17.74 13.17
CA PHE A 20 17.00 16.63 12.24
C PHE A 20 16.08 15.44 12.51
N GLN A 21 16.00 14.97 13.75
CA GLN A 21 15.07 13.91 14.14
C GLN A 21 13.63 14.13 13.66
N LYS A 22 13.06 15.33 13.92
CA LYS A 22 11.67 15.65 13.53
C LYS A 22 11.51 15.76 12.02
N PHE A 23 12.56 16.19 11.32
CA PHE A 23 12.57 16.25 9.86
C PHE A 23 12.59 14.84 9.26
N LEU A 24 13.50 14.00 9.74
CA LEU A 24 13.61 12.59 9.34
C LEU A 24 12.31 11.84 9.58
N GLN A 25 11.72 11.92 10.76
CA GLN A 25 10.44 11.26 11.06
C GLN A 25 9.32 11.68 10.09
N ARG A 26 9.28 12.96 9.71
CA ARG A 26 8.24 13.47 8.80
C ARG A 26 8.43 12.97 7.37
N TYR A 27 9.66 12.96 6.87
CA TYR A 27 9.96 12.70 5.47
C TYR A 27 10.57 11.32 5.20
N ALA A 28 10.77 10.47 6.20
CA ALA A 28 11.36 9.13 6.07
C ALA A 28 10.68 8.27 4.98
N ILE A 29 9.39 8.50 4.75
CA ILE A 29 8.60 7.78 3.73
C ILE A 29 9.09 8.02 2.29
N LEU A 30 9.89 9.06 2.04
CA LEU A 30 10.35 9.40 0.70
C LEU A 30 11.31 8.36 0.12
N THR A 31 12.11 7.70 0.97
CA THR A 31 13.15 6.74 0.57
C THR A 31 13.06 5.44 1.36
N PRO A 32 13.27 4.27 0.73
CA PRO A 32 13.31 2.98 1.44
C PRO A 32 14.34 2.92 2.57
N GLU A 33 15.47 3.60 2.44
CA GLU A 33 16.61 3.53 3.37
C GLU A 33 16.35 4.27 4.68
N THR A 34 15.58 5.36 4.64
CA THR A 34 15.21 6.13 5.85
C THR A 34 13.91 5.65 6.49
N TRP A 35 13.08 4.91 5.74
CA TRP A 35 11.86 4.30 6.24
C TRP A 35 12.13 2.93 6.92
N PRO A 36 11.43 2.57 8.01
CA PRO A 36 10.51 3.38 8.83
C PRO A 36 11.23 4.23 9.88
N LEU A 37 12.49 3.93 10.15
CA LEU A 37 13.32 4.62 11.13
C LEU A 37 14.78 4.63 10.68
N TRP A 38 15.39 5.81 10.66
CA TRP A 38 16.82 5.96 10.43
C TRP A 38 17.62 5.54 11.68
N LYS A 39 18.65 4.71 11.47
CA LYS A 39 19.49 4.16 12.56
C LYS A 39 20.86 4.84 12.71
N GLY A 40 21.28 5.61 11.70
CA GLY A 40 22.58 6.27 11.68
C GLY A 40 22.55 7.68 12.27
N ASP A 41 23.60 8.45 11.99
CA ASP A 41 23.65 9.87 12.36
C ASP A 41 22.52 10.66 11.66
N GLU A 42 21.80 11.48 12.42
CA GLU A 42 20.61 12.18 11.93
C GLU A 42 20.96 13.13 10.78
N ARG A 43 22.10 13.81 10.85
CA ARG A 43 22.54 14.73 9.81
C ARG A 43 22.81 13.99 8.50
N GLN A 44 23.42 12.80 8.56
CA GLN A 44 23.61 11.94 7.39
C GLN A 44 22.28 11.46 6.79
N GLY A 45 21.31 11.11 7.64
CA GLY A 45 19.98 10.72 7.17
C GLY A 45 19.27 11.87 6.43
N VAL A 46 19.35 13.09 6.98
CA VAL A 46 18.79 14.28 6.33
C VAL A 46 19.48 14.53 4.99
N LEU A 47 20.81 14.44 4.93
CA LEU A 47 21.57 14.56 3.67
C LEU A 47 21.17 13.51 2.63
N HIS A 48 21.00 12.26 3.05
CA HIS A 48 20.55 11.18 2.16
C HIS A 48 19.19 11.51 1.55
N LEU A 49 18.25 11.97 2.38
CA LEU A 49 16.91 12.33 1.95
C LEU A 49 16.91 13.50 0.96
N LEU A 50 17.64 14.58 1.27
CA LEU A 50 17.74 15.74 0.36
C LEU A 50 18.36 15.38 -0.98
N ARG A 51 19.38 14.49 -0.98
CA ARG A 51 19.98 13.97 -2.21
C ARG A 51 19.00 13.12 -3.02
N SER A 52 18.23 12.26 -2.37
CA SER A 52 17.23 11.41 -3.06
C SER A 52 16.11 12.21 -3.73
N VAL A 53 15.82 13.41 -3.22
CA VAL A 53 14.83 14.36 -3.75
C VAL A 53 15.46 15.29 -4.81
N ASN A 54 16.76 15.18 -5.07
CA ASN A 54 17.54 16.09 -5.91
C ASN A 54 17.37 17.56 -5.49
N MET A 55 17.37 17.84 -4.18
CA MET A 55 17.34 19.21 -3.69
C MET A 55 18.73 19.85 -3.78
N ASP A 56 18.81 20.99 -4.46
CA ASP A 56 20.06 21.74 -4.61
C ASP A 56 20.64 22.16 -3.26
N ALA A 57 21.97 22.08 -3.14
CA ALA A 57 22.69 22.46 -1.92
C ALA A 57 22.48 23.93 -1.53
N ASP A 58 22.20 24.80 -2.51
CA ASP A 58 21.92 26.21 -2.26
C ASP A 58 20.56 26.44 -1.62
N GLN A 59 19.65 25.47 -1.64
CA GLN A 59 18.28 25.61 -1.12
C GLN A 59 18.18 25.32 0.38
N TYR A 60 19.21 24.74 0.98
CA TYR A 60 19.21 24.39 2.41
C TYR A 60 20.54 24.68 3.09
N GLN A 61 20.53 24.74 4.42
CA GLN A 61 21.72 24.75 5.24
C GLN A 61 21.51 23.77 6.41
N LEU A 62 22.55 23.02 6.73
CA LEU A 62 22.56 22.12 7.89
C LEU A 62 23.42 22.74 8.98
N ASP A 63 22.84 22.88 10.16
CA ASP A 63 23.54 23.27 11.38
C ASP A 63 24.00 22.00 12.15
N ARG A 64 24.41 22.14 13.41
CA ARG A 64 24.77 21.01 14.27
C ARG A 64 23.60 20.07 14.57
N THR A 65 22.38 20.60 14.73
CA THR A 65 21.19 19.82 15.15
C THR A 65 19.94 20.07 14.32
N LYS A 66 19.97 21.05 13.40
CA LYS A 66 18.78 21.53 12.69
C LYS A 66 19.05 21.71 11.21
N ILE A 67 18.01 21.46 10.41
CA ILE A 67 17.95 21.80 8.99
C ILE A 67 17.23 23.13 8.83
N PHE A 68 17.73 23.93 7.89
CA PHE A 68 17.19 25.20 7.46
C PHE A 68 16.93 25.14 5.96
N ILE A 69 15.72 25.47 5.50
CA ILE A 69 15.37 25.53 4.07
C ILE A 69 15.12 26.99 3.72
N LYS A 70 15.77 27.48 2.65
CA LYS A 70 15.75 28.88 2.23
C LYS A 70 14.40 29.24 1.63
N ALA A 71 14.04 28.60 0.53
CA ALA A 71 12.87 28.92 -0.26
C ALA A 71 11.64 28.08 0.15
N PRO A 72 10.44 28.67 0.26
CA PRO A 72 9.21 27.91 0.54
C PRO A 72 8.88 26.91 -0.57
N GLU A 73 9.26 27.19 -1.82
CA GLU A 73 9.05 26.32 -2.98
C GLU A 73 9.70 24.94 -2.77
N SER A 74 10.94 24.92 -2.25
CA SER A 74 11.68 23.70 -1.90
C SER A 74 10.99 22.88 -0.82
N LEU A 75 10.34 23.54 0.15
CA LEU A 75 9.55 22.86 1.17
C LEU A 75 8.26 22.28 0.59
N PHE A 76 7.56 23.03 -0.28
CA PHE A 76 6.36 22.55 -0.93
C PHE A 76 6.62 21.32 -1.80
N LEU A 77 7.75 21.30 -2.52
CA LEU A 77 8.19 20.13 -3.28
C LEU A 77 8.32 18.88 -2.38
N LEU A 78 8.93 19.01 -1.19
CA LEU A 78 9.07 17.91 -0.24
C LEU A 78 7.71 17.39 0.25
N GLU A 79 6.79 18.29 0.58
CA GLU A 79 5.43 17.92 1.00
C GLU A 79 4.66 17.24 -0.12
N GLU A 80 4.75 17.75 -1.35
CA GLU A 80 4.08 17.16 -2.51
C GLU A 80 4.61 15.76 -2.81
N MET A 81 5.93 15.56 -2.80
CA MET A 81 6.51 14.22 -2.98
C MET A 81 6.09 13.25 -1.88
N ARG A 82 5.96 13.73 -0.64
CA ARG A 82 5.49 12.94 0.49
C ARG A 82 4.03 12.54 0.30
N GLU A 83 3.18 13.46 -0.14
CA GLU A 83 1.76 13.19 -0.44
C GLU A 83 1.62 12.13 -1.54
N ARG A 84 2.40 12.25 -2.63
CA ARG A 84 2.43 11.25 -3.71
C ARG A 84 2.81 9.85 -3.22
N LYS A 85 3.69 9.72 -2.23
CA LYS A 85 4.01 8.41 -1.61
C LYS A 85 2.80 7.84 -0.89
N TYR A 86 2.08 8.64 -0.09
CA TYR A 86 0.85 8.20 0.57
C TYR A 86 -0.21 7.78 -0.43
N ASP A 87 -0.42 8.54 -1.50
CA ASP A 87 -1.33 8.17 -2.58
C ASP A 87 -0.97 6.82 -3.21
N GLY A 88 0.32 6.57 -3.44
CA GLY A 88 0.81 5.28 -3.92
C GLY A 88 0.44 4.13 -3.00
N TYR A 89 0.66 4.28 -1.69
CA TYR A 89 0.29 3.27 -0.70
C TYR A 89 -1.23 3.09 -0.57
N ALA A 90 -1.99 4.17 -0.57
CA ALA A 90 -3.45 4.14 -0.54
C ALA A 90 -4.00 3.38 -1.76
N ARG A 91 -3.47 3.65 -2.97
CA ARG A 91 -3.84 2.92 -4.19
C ARG A 91 -3.51 1.43 -4.11
N ALA A 92 -2.38 1.07 -3.52
CA ALA A 92 -2.00 -0.34 -3.33
C ALA A 92 -3.01 -1.07 -2.43
N ILE A 93 -3.39 -0.46 -1.30
CA ILE A 93 -4.40 -0.99 -0.37
C ILE A 93 -5.75 -1.11 -1.07
N GLN A 94 -6.20 -0.05 -1.74
CA GLN A 94 -7.47 -0.05 -2.47
C GLN A 94 -7.51 -1.12 -3.57
N ARG A 95 -6.40 -1.30 -4.31
CA ARG A 95 -6.29 -2.34 -5.34
C ARG A 95 -6.40 -3.74 -4.74
N ALA A 96 -5.73 -4.00 -3.63
CA ALA A 96 -5.82 -5.29 -2.92
C ALA A 96 -7.25 -5.57 -2.46
N TRP A 97 -7.91 -4.56 -1.87
CA TRP A 97 -9.30 -4.64 -1.43
C TRP A 97 -10.28 -4.93 -2.57
N ARG A 98 -10.23 -4.15 -3.66
CA ARG A 98 -11.08 -4.36 -4.85
C ARG A 98 -10.86 -5.76 -5.44
N LYS A 99 -9.61 -6.23 -5.50
CA LYS A 99 -9.27 -7.59 -5.96
C LYS A 99 -9.89 -8.67 -5.07
N HIS A 100 -9.86 -8.49 -3.75
CA HIS A 100 -10.47 -9.42 -2.81
C HIS A 100 -11.99 -9.50 -3.00
N ILE A 101 -12.68 -8.35 -3.08
CA ILE A 101 -14.13 -8.30 -3.34
C ILE A 101 -14.47 -8.98 -4.67
N ALA A 102 -13.74 -8.67 -5.74
CA ALA A 102 -13.98 -9.26 -7.05
C ALA A 102 -13.82 -10.79 -7.05
N ARG A 103 -12.82 -11.30 -6.33
CA ARG A 103 -12.63 -12.75 -6.15
C ARG A 103 -13.79 -13.37 -5.38
N LYS A 104 -14.23 -12.78 -4.27
CA LYS A 104 -15.37 -13.26 -3.49
C LYS A 104 -16.64 -13.33 -4.35
N LYS A 105 -16.94 -12.27 -5.10
CA LYS A 105 -18.08 -12.24 -6.03
C LYS A 105 -17.99 -13.30 -7.12
N CYS A 106 -16.78 -13.53 -7.67
CA CYS A 106 -16.57 -14.57 -8.68
C CYS A 106 -16.81 -15.98 -8.12
N VAL A 107 -16.37 -16.26 -6.89
CA VAL A 107 -16.65 -17.55 -6.22
C VAL A 107 -18.15 -17.73 -6.01
N GLN A 108 -18.82 -16.71 -5.47
CA GLN A 108 -20.28 -16.74 -5.25
C GLN A 108 -21.04 -16.99 -6.55
N MET A 109 -20.74 -16.26 -7.63
CA MET A 109 -21.41 -16.47 -8.93
C MET A 109 -21.14 -17.88 -9.50
N ARG A 110 -19.97 -18.47 -9.22
CA ARG A 110 -19.67 -19.85 -9.63
C ARG A 110 -20.47 -20.89 -8.84
N GLU A 111 -20.75 -20.62 -7.57
CA GLU A 111 -21.61 -21.44 -6.72
C GLU A 111 -23.07 -21.32 -7.17
N GLU A 112 -23.60 -20.11 -7.32
CA GLU A 112 -24.97 -19.85 -7.80
C GLU A 112 -25.21 -20.47 -9.19
N ALA A 113 -24.27 -20.29 -10.13
CA ALA A 113 -24.34 -20.94 -11.44
C ALA A 113 -24.24 -22.47 -11.34
N SER A 114 -23.65 -22.99 -10.27
CA SER A 114 -23.61 -24.43 -10.03
C SER A 114 -24.98 -24.97 -9.63
N ASP A 115 -25.69 -24.26 -8.78
CA ASP A 115 -26.98 -24.67 -8.22
C ASP A 115 -28.08 -24.71 -9.30
N LEU A 116 -28.03 -23.83 -10.31
CA LEU A 116 -28.99 -23.81 -11.42
C LEU A 116 -29.06 -25.14 -12.22
N LEU A 117 -27.96 -25.89 -12.24
CA LEU A 117 -27.80 -27.15 -12.98
C LEU A 117 -27.72 -28.35 -12.04
N LEU A 118 -27.92 -28.16 -10.74
CA LEU A 118 -28.00 -29.24 -9.77
C LEU A 118 -29.16 -30.17 -10.17
N ASN A 119 -28.92 -31.49 -10.18
CA ASN A 119 -29.90 -32.53 -10.57
C ASN A 119 -30.39 -32.50 -12.03
N LYS A 120 -29.76 -31.74 -12.93
CA LYS A 120 -30.06 -31.75 -14.38
C LYS A 120 -28.99 -32.53 -15.15
N LYS A 121 -29.40 -33.42 -16.08
CA LYS A 121 -28.51 -34.20 -16.97
C LYS A 121 -27.96 -33.35 -18.14
N GLU A 122 -27.31 -32.22 -17.84
CA GLU A 122 -26.67 -31.36 -18.86
C GLU A 122 -25.16 -31.21 -18.57
N ARG A 123 -24.32 -31.45 -19.59
CA ARG A 123 -22.85 -31.37 -19.44
C ARG A 123 -22.35 -29.93 -19.58
N ARG A 124 -21.47 -29.51 -18.67
CA ARG A 124 -20.77 -28.20 -18.73
C ARG A 124 -19.52 -28.28 -19.59
N ARG A 125 -19.23 -27.20 -20.31
CA ARG A 125 -18.00 -27.05 -21.14
C ARG A 125 -16.69 -26.98 -20.32
N ASN A 126 -16.76 -26.65 -19.01
CA ASN A 126 -15.59 -26.41 -18.14
C ASN A 126 -15.61 -27.24 -16.83
N SER A 127 -16.13 -28.46 -16.82
CA SER A 127 -16.26 -29.30 -15.60
C SER A 127 -15.02 -30.14 -15.24
N ILE A 128 -13.92 -30.07 -15.99
CA ILE A 128 -12.84 -31.06 -15.92
C ILE A 128 -12.02 -31.00 -14.61
N ASN A 129 -11.94 -29.85 -13.93
CA ASN A 129 -11.09 -29.65 -12.74
C ASN A 129 -11.87 -29.19 -11.50
N ARG A 130 -12.98 -29.85 -11.16
CA ARG A 130 -13.63 -29.68 -9.84
C ARG A 130 -13.46 -30.96 -9.04
N ASN A 131 -13.03 -30.83 -7.78
CA ASN A 131 -13.24 -31.88 -6.79
C ASN A 131 -14.76 -32.08 -6.70
N PHE A 132 -15.21 -33.28 -7.07
CA PHE A 132 -16.60 -33.66 -6.92
C PHE A 132 -16.84 -33.95 -5.44
N VAL A 133 -17.61 -33.08 -4.78
CA VAL A 133 -17.96 -33.18 -3.35
C VAL A 133 -19.38 -33.75 -3.17
N GLY A 134 -19.99 -34.20 -4.27
CA GLY A 134 -21.28 -34.88 -4.23
C GLY A 134 -21.12 -36.37 -3.91
N ASP A 135 -22.24 -36.99 -3.61
CA ASP A 135 -22.35 -38.43 -3.58
C ASP A 135 -22.54 -38.96 -5.01
N TYR A 136 -21.50 -39.59 -5.57
CA TYR A 136 -21.51 -39.99 -6.98
C TYR A 136 -22.47 -41.16 -7.24
N ILE A 137 -22.82 -41.87 -6.17
CA ILE A 137 -23.53 -43.14 -6.17
C ILE A 137 -24.90 -42.99 -5.49
N GLY A 138 -25.14 -41.91 -4.74
CA GLY A 138 -26.39 -41.66 -4.03
C GLY A 138 -26.53 -42.49 -2.75
N MET A 139 -25.42 -42.82 -2.10
CA MET A 139 -25.30 -43.43 -0.76
C MET A 139 -26.11 -42.73 0.35
N ASP A 140 -26.42 -41.44 0.20
CA ASP A 140 -27.28 -40.69 1.12
C ASP A 140 -28.76 -41.09 0.97
N ASP A 141 -29.21 -41.37 -0.26
CA ASP A 141 -30.58 -41.81 -0.57
C ASP A 141 -30.72 -43.34 -0.58
N HIS A 142 -29.61 -44.05 -0.80
CA HIS A 142 -29.52 -45.51 -0.96
C HIS A 142 -28.47 -46.08 0.00
N PRO A 143 -28.82 -46.28 1.28
CA PRO A 143 -27.88 -46.77 2.30
C PRO A 143 -27.33 -48.16 1.97
N GLU A 144 -28.05 -48.97 1.18
CA GLU A 144 -27.61 -50.26 0.67
C GLU A 144 -26.33 -50.20 -0.16
N LEU A 145 -26.00 -49.06 -0.75
CA LEU A 145 -24.79 -48.91 -1.57
C LEU A 145 -23.52 -48.80 -0.72
N ARG A 146 -23.64 -48.51 0.58
CA ARG A 146 -22.51 -48.42 1.52
C ARG A 146 -21.72 -49.71 1.66
N GLN A 147 -22.36 -50.85 1.42
CA GLN A 147 -21.72 -52.17 1.51
C GLN A 147 -20.64 -52.40 0.44
N PHE A 148 -20.70 -51.68 -0.68
CA PHE A 148 -19.78 -51.86 -1.80
C PHE A 148 -18.58 -50.90 -1.76
N VAL A 149 -18.61 -49.90 -0.88
CA VAL A 149 -17.49 -48.97 -0.70
C VAL A 149 -16.62 -49.49 0.42
N GLY A 150 -15.36 -49.80 0.12
CA GLY A 150 -14.38 -50.28 1.10
C GLY A 150 -14.24 -49.31 2.28
N LYS A 151 -13.91 -49.82 3.48
CA LYS A 151 -13.68 -48.99 4.66
C LYS A 151 -12.61 -47.94 4.32
N ARG A 152 -12.95 -46.65 4.50
CA ARG A 152 -11.99 -45.55 4.38
C ARG A 152 -10.94 -45.72 5.47
N GLU A 153 -9.66 -45.82 5.09
CA GLU A 153 -8.51 -45.63 5.98
C GLU A 153 -8.47 -44.18 6.50
#